data_AF-A0A0C1QAY4-F1
#
_entry.id   AF-A0A0C1QAY4-F1
#
_cell.length_a   1.000
_cell.length_b   1.000
_cell.length_c   1.000
_cell.angle_alpha   90.00
_cell.angle_beta   90.00
_cell.angle_gamma   90.00
#
_symmetry.space_group_name_H-M   'P 1'
#
loop_
_entity.id
_entity.type
_entity.pdbx_description
1 polymer ?
#
loop_
_entity_poly.entity_id
_entity_poly.type
_entity_poly.pdbx_seq_one_letter_code
_entity_poly.pdbx_strand_id
1 'polypeptide(L)'
;MQNPIVNRPTLSDRVATVYQEMFSALPVINGQLVYPQMPMTQLSYFSQQAITRHYLVQLQFKAATNVAPTTVVGHLQQDAFGHLILKQTNQVTTIVTLELLRSIQRR
;
A
#
# COMPACT_ATOMS: atom_id res chain seq x y z
N MET A 1 39.24 41.40 11.84
CA MET A 1 39.17 39.93 11.63
C MET A 1 37.81 39.47 12.10
N GLN A 2 36.94 39.03 11.18
CA GLN A 2 35.53 38.72 11.43
C GLN A 2 35.37 37.19 11.33
N ASN A 3 35.02 36.53 12.42
CA ASN A 3 34.79 35.08 12.43
C ASN A 3 33.41 34.77 11.79
N PRO A 4 33.32 33.84 10.82
CA PRO A 4 32.04 33.36 10.36
C PRO A 4 31.44 32.44 11.43
N ILE A 5 30.24 32.76 11.91
CA ILE A 5 29.47 31.90 12.80
C ILE A 5 28.99 30.72 11.96
N VAL A 6 29.71 29.60 12.04
CA VAL A 6 29.31 28.35 11.38
C VAL A 6 28.13 27.79 12.17
N ASN A 7 26.91 27.97 11.65
CA ASN A 7 25.71 27.26 12.09
C ASN A 7 25.92 25.76 11.84
N ARG A 8 26.41 25.05 12.85
CA ARG A 8 26.47 23.58 12.84
C ARG A 8 25.08 23.08 13.24
N PRO A 9 24.32 22.43 12.33
CA PRO A 9 23.07 21.79 12.73
C PRO A 9 23.38 20.78 13.82
N THR A 10 22.65 20.87 14.93
CA THR A 10 22.92 20.04 16.09
C THR A 10 22.60 18.59 15.75
N LEU A 11 23.26 17.63 16.40
CA LEU A 11 23.04 16.19 16.14
C LEU A 11 21.55 15.81 16.24
N SER A 12 20.79 16.55 17.07
CA SER A 12 19.35 16.46 17.26
C SER A 12 18.56 16.70 15.97
N ASP A 13 18.97 17.67 15.15
CA ASP A 13 18.28 18.00 13.90
C ASP A 13 18.44 16.87 12.88
N ARG A 14 19.62 16.24 12.82
CA ARG A 14 19.86 15.08 11.95
C ARG A 14 19.06 13.86 12.39
N VAL A 15 18.99 13.58 13.69
CA VAL A 15 18.18 12.47 14.22
C VAL A 15 16.69 12.73 14.00
N ALA A 16 16.20 13.94 14.23
CA ALA A 16 14.81 14.31 13.97
C ALA A 16 14.44 14.15 12.49
N THR A 17 15.34 14.52 11.58
CA THR A 17 15.13 14.35 10.12
C THR A 17 15.04 12.87 9.74
N VAL A 18 15.94 12.02 10.27
CA VAL A 18 15.91 10.56 10.03
C VAL A 18 14.65 9.92 10.60
N TYR A 19 14.20 10.33 11.79
CA TYR A 19 12.93 9.88 12.35
C TYR A 19 11.74 10.35 11.50
N GLN A 20 11.73 11.59 11.03
CA GLN A 20 10.69 12.07 10.11
C GLN A 20 10.67 11.31 8.79
N GLU A 21 11.82 10.93 8.24
CA GLU A 21 11.88 10.10 7.03
C GLU A 21 11.35 8.67 7.29
N MET A 22 11.70 8.06 8.43
CA MET A 22 11.25 6.70 8.79
C MET A 22 9.77 6.62 9.17
N PHE A 23 9.21 7.69 9.76
CA PHE A 23 7.82 7.80 10.19
C PHE A 23 7.02 8.82 9.36
N SER A 24 7.51 9.11 8.16
CA SER A 24 6.85 10.03 7.25
C SER A 24 5.47 9.49 6.88
N ALA A 25 4.49 10.40 6.78
CA ALA A 25 3.17 10.06 6.31
C ALA A 25 3.27 9.37 4.93
N LEU A 26 2.45 8.35 4.71
CA LEU A 26 2.45 7.61 3.44
C LEU A 26 2.29 8.60 2.27
N PRO A 27 3.01 8.39 1.15
CA PRO A 27 2.94 9.28 0.01
C PRO A 27 1.50 9.32 -0.52
N VAL A 28 1.04 10.52 -0.88
CA VAL A 28 -0.29 10.76 -1.42
C VAL A 28 -0.17 11.22 -2.87
N ILE A 29 -0.82 10.50 -3.79
CA ILE A 29 -0.91 10.86 -5.21
C ILE A 29 -2.38 11.12 -5.54
N ASN A 30 -2.71 12.33 -6.00
CA ASN A 30 -4.08 12.77 -6.30
C ASN A 30 -5.10 12.44 -5.19
N GLY A 31 -4.72 12.66 -3.92
CA GLY A 31 -5.58 12.39 -2.77
C GLY A 31 -5.67 10.92 -2.33
N GLN A 32 -4.97 10.00 -3.01
CA GLN A 32 -4.90 8.58 -2.64
C GLN A 32 -3.58 8.25 -1.94
N LEU A 33 -3.68 7.63 -0.76
CA LEU A 33 -2.54 7.09 -0.04
C LEU A 33 -1.94 5.92 -0.82
N VAL A 34 -0.63 5.93 -1.02
CA VAL A 34 0.12 4.87 -1.67
C VAL A 34 0.78 4.02 -0.60
N TYR A 35 0.36 2.76 -0.49
CA TYR A 35 0.93 1.83 0.47
C TYR A 35 2.28 1.28 -0.02
N PRO A 36 3.16 0.85 0.91
CA PRO A 36 4.37 0.13 0.55
C PRO A 36 4.05 -1.11 -0.29
N GLN A 37 4.94 -1.44 -1.22
CA GLN A 37 4.81 -2.68 -1.98
C GLN A 37 4.99 -3.87 -1.05
N MET A 38 3.94 -4.66 -0.87
CA MET A 38 4.02 -5.90 -0.13
C MET A 38 4.82 -6.94 -0.93
N PRO A 39 5.69 -7.73 -0.28
CA PRO A 39 6.32 -8.90 -0.88
C PRO A 39 5.27 -9.90 -1.39
N MET A 40 5.58 -10.61 -2.46
CA MET A 40 4.66 -11.59 -3.06
C MET A 40 4.22 -12.66 -2.05
N THR A 41 5.13 -13.10 -1.18
CA THR A 41 4.82 -14.07 -0.11
C THR A 41 3.74 -13.57 0.84
N GLN A 42 3.78 -12.29 1.22
CA GLN A 42 2.76 -11.67 2.06
C GLN A 42 1.44 -11.52 1.31
N LEU A 43 1.49 -11.06 0.05
CA LEU A 43 0.31 -10.93 -0.80
C LEU A 43 -0.42 -12.28 -0.94
N SER A 44 0.31 -13.35 -1.24
CA SER A 44 -0.24 -14.70 -1.33
C SER A 44 -0.84 -15.17 0.00
N TYR A 45 -0.12 -15.01 1.11
CA TYR A 45 -0.59 -15.40 2.43
C TYR A 45 -1.89 -14.69 2.83
N PHE A 46 -1.93 -13.36 2.71
CA PHE A 46 -3.10 -12.58 3.09
C PHE A 46 -4.27 -12.79 2.15
N SER A 47 -4.02 -13.03 0.85
CA SER A 47 -5.07 -13.40 -0.10
C SER A 47 -5.70 -14.74 0.27
N GLN A 48 -4.89 -15.74 0.59
CA GLN A 48 -5.40 -17.04 1.05
C GLN A 48 -6.21 -16.89 2.34
N GLN A 49 -5.71 -16.14 3.32
CA GLN A 49 -6.45 -15.87 4.56
C GLN A 49 -7.77 -15.15 4.30
N ALA A 50 -7.80 -14.17 3.39
CA ALA A 50 -8.99 -13.44 3.03
C ALA A 50 -10.07 -14.34 2.41
N ILE A 51 -9.68 -15.28 1.54
CA ILE A 51 -10.58 -16.25 0.93
C ILE A 51 -11.10 -17.22 1.99
N THR A 52 -10.20 -17.83 2.77
CA THR A 52 -10.55 -18.85 3.76
C THR A 52 -11.43 -18.31 4.88
N ARG A 53 -11.22 -17.04 5.28
CA ARG A 53 -11.93 -16.42 6.41
C ARG A 53 -12.99 -15.40 5.99
N HIS A 54 -13.21 -15.25 4.69
CA HIS A 54 -14.18 -14.31 4.11
C HIS A 54 -14.09 -12.88 4.67
N TYR A 55 -12.86 -12.35 4.77
CA TYR A 55 -12.66 -10.99 5.24
C TYR A 55 -13.01 -9.96 4.18
N LEU A 56 -13.56 -8.83 4.63
CA LEU A 56 -13.58 -7.62 3.83
C LEU A 56 -12.14 -7.12 3.70
N VAL A 57 -11.68 -6.96 2.47
CA VAL A 57 -10.32 -6.52 2.17
C VAL A 57 -10.33 -5.29 1.28
N GLN A 58 -9.33 -4.44 1.50
CA GLN A 58 -8.93 -3.38 0.60
C GLN A 58 -7.74 -3.84 -0.21
N LEU A 59 -7.89 -3.84 -1.52
CA LEU A 59 -6.82 -4.10 -2.47
C LEU A 59 -6.35 -2.78 -3.07
N GLN A 60 -5.04 -2.58 -3.15
CA GLN A 60 -4.44 -1.51 -3.92
C GLN A 60 -3.61 -2.12 -5.05
N PHE A 61 -3.86 -1.68 -6.28
CA PHE A 61 -3.13 -2.13 -7.46
C PHE A 61 -1.90 -1.28 -7.72
N LYS A 62 -0.91 -1.88 -8.39
CA LYS A 62 0.24 -1.17 -8.94
C LYS A 62 -0.26 -0.18 -10.01
N ALA A 63 0.36 0.99 -10.05
CA ALA A 63 0.11 2.01 -11.06
C ALA A 63 1.45 2.52 -11.59
N ALA A 64 1.41 3.15 -12.76
CA ALA A 64 2.56 3.84 -13.33
C ALA A 64 3.04 4.98 -12.41
N THR A 65 4.28 5.42 -12.59
CA THR A 65 4.85 6.53 -11.85
C THR A 65 3.98 7.79 -12.04
N ASN A 66 3.64 8.47 -10.94
CA ASN A 66 2.76 9.65 -10.88
C ASN A 66 1.27 9.40 -11.17
N VAL A 67 0.83 8.15 -11.29
CA VAL A 67 -0.59 7.80 -11.39
C VAL A 67 -1.07 7.29 -10.02
N ALA A 68 -2.23 7.79 -9.58
CA ALA A 68 -2.82 7.36 -8.32
C ALA A 68 -3.24 5.87 -8.40
N PRO A 69 -2.85 5.04 -7.42
CA PRO A 69 -3.11 3.62 -7.47
C PRO A 69 -4.58 3.30 -7.18
N THR A 70 -5.21 2.55 -8.09
CA THR A 70 -6.59 2.10 -7.91
C THR A 70 -6.72 1.27 -6.64
N THR A 71 -7.67 1.68 -5.79
CA THR A 71 -7.99 1.00 -4.54
C THR A 71 -9.44 0.55 -4.58
N VAL A 72 -9.67 -0.73 -4.31
CA VAL A 72 -11.00 -1.35 -4.32
C VAL A 72 -11.22 -2.12 -3.03
N VAL A 73 -12.47 -2.17 -2.58
CA VAL A 73 -12.87 -2.86 -1.35
C VAL A 73 -13.93 -3.90 -1.67
N GLY A 74 -13.76 -5.10 -1.12
CA GLY A 74 -14.69 -6.20 -1.33
C GLY A 74 -14.24 -7.48 -0.64
N HIS A 75 -14.88 -8.59 -1.00
CA HIS A 75 -14.55 -9.92 -0.49
C HIS A 75 -13.80 -10.70 -1.57
N LEU A 76 -12.64 -11.23 -1.20
CA LEU A 76 -11.84 -12.04 -2.11
C LEU A 76 -12.44 -13.45 -2.21
N GLN A 77 -12.60 -13.93 -3.43
CA GLN A 77 -13.09 -15.27 -3.73
C GLN A 77 -12.23 -15.89 -4.85
N GLN A 78 -12.32 -17.21 -4.98
CA GLN A 78 -11.70 -17.95 -6.06
C GLN A 78 -12.80 -18.58 -6.90
N ASP A 79 -12.73 -18.44 -8.22
CA ASP A 79 -13.67 -19.08 -9.14
C ASP A 79 -13.34 -20.57 -9.34
N ALA A 80 -14.19 -21.28 -10.08
CA ALA A 80 -14.03 -22.71 -10.35
C ALA A 80 -12.77 -23.04 -11.17
N PHE A 81 -12.17 -22.05 -11.85
CA PHE A 81 -10.97 -22.18 -12.66
C PHE A 81 -9.70 -21.75 -11.89
N GLY A 82 -9.85 -21.32 -10.64
CA GLY A 82 -8.76 -20.90 -9.78
C GLY A 82 -8.41 -19.41 -9.86
N HIS A 83 -9.15 -18.60 -10.62
CA HIS A 83 -8.92 -17.15 -10.69
C HIS A 83 -9.39 -16.45 -9.43
N LEU A 84 -8.62 -15.46 -8.99
CA LEU A 84 -9.03 -14.61 -7.88
C LEU A 84 -9.95 -13.51 -8.38
N ILE A 85 -11.08 -13.34 -7.68
CA ILE A 85 -12.05 -12.30 -7.94
C ILE A 85 -12.33 -11.52 -6.66
N LEU A 86 -12.55 -10.21 -6.79
CA LEU A 86 -13.01 -9.36 -5.71
C LEU A 86 -14.48 -9.03 -5.94
N LYS A 87 -15.35 -9.60 -5.10
CA LYS A 87 -16.79 -9.33 -5.13
C LYS A 87 -17.08 -8.08 -4.31
N GLN A 88 -17.69 -7.09 -4.95
CA GLN A 88 -18.05 -5.81 -4.34
C GLN A 88 -19.58 -5.75 -4.23
N THR A 89 -20.10 -5.30 -3.08
CA THR A 89 -21.54 -5.43 -2.75
C THR A 89 -22.47 -4.75 -3.77
N ASN A 90 -22.03 -3.66 -4.40
CA ASN A 90 -22.84 -2.86 -5.35
C ASN A 90 -22.05 -2.44 -6.61
N GLN A 91 -21.01 -3.19 -7.00
CA GLN A 91 -20.11 -2.81 -8.10
C GLN A 91 -19.71 -4.01 -8.97
N VAL A 92 -19.04 -3.72 -10.08
CA VAL A 92 -18.47 -4.71 -11.00
C VAL A 92 -17.49 -5.61 -10.25
N THR A 93 -17.60 -6.93 -10.46
CA THR A 93 -16.64 -7.89 -9.89
C THR A 93 -15.28 -7.67 -10.55
N THR A 94 -14.25 -7.45 -9.76
CA THR A 94 -12.90 -7.18 -10.28
C THR A 94 -12.10 -8.47 -10.35
N ILE A 95 -11.51 -8.77 -11.51
CA ILE A 95 -10.54 -9.88 -11.63
C ILE A 95 -9.22 -9.44 -10.97
N VAL A 96 -8.72 -10.25 -10.06
CA VAL A 96 -7.53 -9.94 -9.26
C VAL A 96 -6.37 -10.80 -9.76
N THR A 97 -5.32 -10.14 -10.24
CA THR A 97 -4.02 -10.80 -10.48
C THR A 97 -3.07 -10.37 -9.38
N LEU A 98 -2.59 -11.32 -8.58
CA LEU A 98 -1.72 -11.06 -7.42
C LEU A 98 -0.48 -10.23 -7.77
N GLU A 99 0.12 -10.49 -8.93
CA GLU A 99 1.31 -9.78 -9.41
C GLU A 99 1.06 -8.30 -9.68
N LEU A 100 -0.19 -7.92 -9.93
CA LEU A 100 -0.60 -6.53 -10.12
C LEU A 100 -0.97 -5.84 -8.79
N LEU A 101 -0.99 -6.57 -7.67
CA LEU A 101 -1.25 -5.98 -6.37
C LEU A 101 -0.02 -5.31 -5.77
N ARG A 102 -0.24 -4.12 -5.25
CA ARG A 102 0.70 -3.40 -4.40
C ARG A 102 0.53 -3.80 -2.94
N SER A 103 -0.72 -3.86 -2.47
CA SER A 103 -1.02 -4.24 -1.09
C SER A 103 -2.42 -4.83 -0.93
N ILE A 104 -2.58 -5.67 0.08
CA ILE A 104 -3.87 -6.19 0.57
C ILE A 104 -3.97 -5.89 2.06
N GLN A 105 -5.08 -5.31 2.50
CA GLN A 105 -5.33 -4.99 3.90
C GLN A 105 -6.70 -5.49 4.32
N ARG A 106 -6.79 -6.02 5.54
CA ARG A 106 -8.07 -6.30 6.17
C ARG A 106 -8.73 -4.99 6.58
N ARG A 107 -10.01 -4.83 6.26
CA ARG A 107 -10.86 -3.74 6.75
C ARG A 107 -11.60 -4.14 8.02
#